data_AF-A0A534XPP9-F1
#
_entry.id   AF-A0A534XPP9-F1
#
_cell.length_a   1.000
_cell.length_b   1.000
_cell.length_c   1.000
_cell.angle_alpha   90.00
_cell.angle_beta   90.00
_cell.angle_gamma   90.00
#
_symmetry.space_group_name_H-M   'P 1'
#
loop_
_entity.id
_entity.type
_entity.pdbx_description
1 polymer ?
#
loop_
_entity_poly.entity_id
_entity_poly.type
_entity_poly.pdbx_seq_one_letter_code
_entity_poly.pdbx_strand_id
1 'polypeptide(L)'
;MSLRIDVMRVLPARGEPLPLPSHATDGAAGLDLRADAAVSLAPGERALVPTGLVVAIPPGFEGQVRPRSGLALREGVTCLNSPGTIDSDYRGELAVILANLGQRTVAIQRGDRIAQLVIARVERAEMLEGASLPPTGRGGGGFGHTGRE
;
A
#
# COMPACT_ATOMS: atom_id res chain seq x y z
N MET A 1 -6.91 -22.11 -3.14
CA MET A 1 -8.13 -21.28 -3.11
C MET A 1 -7.79 -19.93 -3.72
N SER A 2 -8.51 -19.47 -4.75
CA SER A 2 -8.33 -18.12 -5.31
C SER A 2 -9.32 -17.16 -4.67
N LEU A 3 -8.81 -16.06 -4.10
CA LEU A 3 -9.63 -14.97 -3.59
C LEU A 3 -10.11 -14.12 -4.78
N ARG A 4 -11.40 -13.80 -4.83
CA ARG A 4 -11.98 -12.88 -5.82
C ARG A 4 -12.27 -11.54 -5.16
N ILE A 5 -11.94 -10.45 -5.85
CA ILE A 5 -12.17 -9.07 -5.42
C ILE A 5 -12.90 -8.39 -6.57
N ASP A 6 -14.07 -7.83 -6.28
CA ASP A 6 -14.80 -7.03 -7.27
C ASP A 6 -14.12 -5.67 -7.43
N VAL A 7 -14.04 -5.19 -8.67
CA VAL A 7 -13.36 -3.93 -9.00
C VAL A 7 -14.27 -3.10 -9.90
N MET A 8 -14.36 -1.81 -9.59
CA MET A 8 -15.04 -0.80 -10.38
C MET A 8 -14.05 0.28 -10.80
N ARG A 9 -14.30 0.93 -11.94
CA ARG A 9 -13.53 2.11 -12.37
C ARG A 9 -14.24 3.40 -11.93
N VAL A 10 -13.45 4.39 -11.53
CA VAL A 10 -13.96 5.72 -11.21
C VAL A 10 -14.45 6.42 -12.49
N LEU A 11 -15.56 7.15 -12.38
CA LEU A 11 -16.14 7.96 -13.46
C LEU A 11 -16.31 9.43 -13.01
N PRO A 12 -16.12 10.42 -13.93
CA PRO A 12 -15.67 10.26 -15.32
C PRO A 12 -14.23 9.73 -15.39
N ALA A 13 -13.93 8.93 -16.41
CA ALA A 13 -12.60 8.38 -16.60
C ALA A 13 -11.58 9.49 -16.91
N ARG A 14 -10.36 9.37 -16.37
CA ARG A 14 -9.26 10.32 -16.63
C ARG A 14 -8.54 10.07 -17.96
N GLY A 15 -8.85 8.97 -18.62
CA GLY A 15 -8.30 8.56 -19.90
C GLY A 15 -8.67 7.12 -20.23
N GLU A 16 -8.07 6.57 -21.28
CA GLU A 16 -8.31 5.17 -21.69
C GLU A 16 -8.09 4.18 -20.55
N PRO A 17 -8.93 3.14 -20.39
CA PRO A 17 -8.83 2.21 -19.28
C PRO A 17 -7.44 1.56 -19.17
N LEU A 18 -6.77 1.76 -18.02
CA LEU A 18 -5.54 1.03 -17.71
C LEU A 18 -5.84 -0.45 -17.38
N PRO A 19 -4.92 -1.38 -17.66
CA PRO A 19 -5.08 -2.78 -17.27
C PRO A 19 -5.39 -2.93 -15.78
N LEU A 20 -6.25 -3.89 -15.42
CA LEU A 20 -6.45 -4.23 -14.01
C LEU A 20 -5.15 -4.75 -13.39
N PRO A 21 -4.92 -4.53 -12.08
CA PRO A 21 -3.78 -5.09 -11.38
C PRO A 21 -3.78 -6.61 -11.49
N SER A 22 -2.61 -7.18 -11.77
CA SER A 22 -2.40 -8.63 -11.83
C SER A 22 -1.07 -8.99 -11.17
N HIS A 23 -0.96 -10.23 -10.72
CA HIS A 23 0.32 -10.79 -10.27
C HIS A 23 1.28 -10.84 -11.46
N ALA A 24 2.50 -10.34 -11.27
CA ALA A 24 3.49 -10.27 -12.35
C ALA A 24 4.14 -11.63 -12.67
N THR A 25 4.15 -12.53 -11.69
CA THR A 25 4.64 -13.91 -11.78
C THR A 25 3.79 -14.81 -10.87
N ASP A 26 3.89 -16.13 -11.04
CA ASP A 26 3.12 -17.10 -10.25
C ASP A 26 3.39 -17.03 -8.74
N GLY A 27 4.60 -16.60 -8.35
CA GLY A 27 5.01 -16.43 -6.95
C GLY A 27 4.87 -15.00 -6.42
N ALA A 28 4.35 -14.06 -7.20
CA ALA A 28 4.24 -12.66 -6.77
C ALA A 28 3.19 -12.53 -5.67
N ALA A 29 3.53 -11.88 -4.54
CA ALA A 29 2.57 -11.61 -3.47
C ALA A 29 1.66 -10.41 -3.77
N GLY A 30 2.18 -9.39 -4.46
CA GLY A 30 1.49 -8.12 -4.72
C GLY A 30 0.98 -7.99 -6.15
N LEU A 31 -0.07 -7.18 -6.31
CA LEU A 31 -0.59 -6.72 -7.59
C LEU A 31 -0.08 -5.30 -7.86
N ASP A 32 0.61 -5.07 -8.97
CA ASP A 32 1.15 -3.75 -9.31
C ASP A 32 -0.01 -2.73 -9.52
N LEU A 33 0.01 -1.64 -8.75
CA LEU A 33 -0.91 -0.51 -8.91
C LEU A 33 -0.31 0.54 -9.84
N ARG A 34 -1.13 1.08 -10.74
CA ARG A 34 -0.73 2.09 -11.71
C ARG A 34 -1.29 3.46 -11.37
N ALA A 35 -0.53 4.51 -11.67
CA ALA A 35 -1.01 5.89 -11.59
C ALA A 35 -2.05 6.14 -12.68
N ASP A 36 -3.21 6.70 -12.32
CA ASP A 36 -4.24 7.15 -13.28
C ASP A 36 -4.15 8.66 -13.57
N ALA A 37 -3.14 9.33 -13.01
CA ALA A 37 -2.81 10.72 -13.29
C ALA A 37 -1.29 10.92 -13.26
N ALA A 38 -0.79 11.89 -14.04
CA ALA A 38 0.60 12.30 -13.99
C ALA A 38 0.85 13.20 -12.77
N VAL A 39 2.04 13.09 -12.17
CA VAL A 39 2.49 13.97 -11.08
C VAL A 39 4.00 14.17 -11.15
N SER A 40 4.46 15.35 -10.75
CA SER A 40 5.88 15.64 -10.54
C SER A 40 6.11 15.82 -9.05
N LEU A 41 7.09 15.11 -8.50
CA LEU A 41 7.42 15.16 -7.07
C LEU A 41 8.84 15.72 -6.91
N ALA A 42 8.96 16.96 -6.45
CA ALA A 42 10.26 17.50 -6.05
C ALA A 42 10.78 16.81 -4.77
N PRO A 43 12.09 16.91 -4.46
CA PRO A 43 12.63 16.38 -3.20
C PRO A 43 11.85 16.90 -1.98
N GLY A 44 11.42 15.99 -1.11
CA GLY A 44 10.63 16.29 0.10
C GLY A 44 9.13 16.48 -0.14
N GLU A 45 8.65 16.50 -1.39
CA GLU A 45 7.23 16.59 -1.70
C GLU A 45 6.49 15.25 -1.54
N ARG A 46 5.18 15.37 -1.38
CA ARG A 46 4.24 14.25 -1.35
C ARG A 46 3.00 14.57 -2.19
N ALA A 47 2.42 13.55 -2.79
CA ALA A 47 1.17 13.66 -3.52
C ALA A 47 0.29 12.43 -3.32
N LEU A 48 -1.02 12.65 -3.36
CA LEU A 48 -2.01 11.59 -3.46
C LEU A 48 -2.20 11.25 -4.94
N VAL A 49 -1.79 10.05 -5.36
CA VAL A 49 -1.85 9.62 -6.75
C VAL A 49 -3.01 8.63 -6.93
N PRO A 50 -4.06 8.97 -7.70
CA PRO A 50 -5.20 8.08 -7.94
C PRO A 50 -4.81 6.87 -8.78
N THR A 51 -5.50 5.74 -8.59
CA THR A 51 -5.34 4.54 -9.44
C THR A 51 -6.48 4.34 -10.43
N GLY A 52 -7.57 5.11 -10.32
CA GLY A 52 -8.77 4.95 -11.14
C GLY A 52 -9.64 3.75 -10.73
N LEU A 53 -9.33 3.07 -9.62
CA LEU A 53 -9.98 1.83 -9.20
C LEU A 53 -10.63 1.98 -7.83
N VAL A 54 -11.81 1.38 -7.69
CA VAL A 54 -12.50 1.10 -6.43
C VAL A 54 -12.55 -0.42 -6.28
N VAL A 55 -12.30 -0.94 -5.08
CA VAL A 55 -12.27 -2.40 -4.84
C VAL A 55 -13.20 -2.79 -3.71
N ALA A 56 -13.72 -4.02 -3.78
CA ALA A 56 -14.48 -4.64 -2.70
C ALA A 56 -13.67 -5.80 -2.10
N ILE A 57 -12.82 -5.48 -1.12
CA ILE A 57 -12.09 -6.50 -0.37
C ILE A 57 -13.07 -7.23 0.56
N PRO A 58 -13.08 -8.57 0.59
CA PRO A 58 -14.02 -9.32 1.43
C PRO A 58 -13.66 -9.19 2.92
N PRO A 59 -14.65 -9.26 3.82
CA PRO A 59 -14.42 -9.30 5.27
C PRO A 59 -13.42 -10.39 5.68
N GLY A 60 -12.61 -10.12 6.71
CA GLY A 60 -11.51 -11.00 7.16
C GLY A 60 -10.20 -10.79 6.39
N PHE A 61 -10.19 -9.82 5.47
CA PHE A 61 -8.99 -9.38 4.75
C PHE A 61 -8.84 -7.87 4.78
N GLU A 62 -7.61 -7.40 4.67
CA GLU A 62 -7.27 -6.01 4.35
C GLU A 62 -6.44 -5.97 3.07
N GLY A 63 -6.41 -4.79 2.44
CA GLY A 63 -5.46 -4.46 1.38
C GLY A 63 -4.29 -3.67 1.95
N GLN A 64 -3.07 -4.02 1.58
CA GLN A 64 -1.86 -3.32 1.99
C GLN A 64 -1.16 -2.72 0.79
N VAL A 65 -1.21 -1.40 0.65
CA VAL A 65 -0.46 -0.65 -0.35
C VAL A 65 0.98 -0.51 0.12
N ARG A 66 1.91 -1.11 -0.63
CA ARG A 66 3.33 -1.17 -0.30
C ARG A 66 4.19 -0.54 -1.41
N PRO A 67 5.36 0.03 -1.07
CA PRO A 67 6.31 0.53 -2.05
C PRO A 67 6.81 -0.57 -2.97
N ARG A 68 7.21 -0.18 -4.19
CA ARG A 68 7.96 -1.05 -5.11
C ARG A 68 9.45 -0.81 -4.90
N SER A 69 10.22 -1.88 -4.66
CA SER A 69 11.66 -1.77 -4.34
C SER A 69 12.45 -1.00 -5.40
N GLY A 70 12.15 -1.21 -6.68
CA GLY A 70 12.85 -0.53 -7.78
C GLY A 70 12.63 0.99 -7.81
N LEU A 71 11.42 1.47 -7.47
CA LEU A 71 11.11 2.90 -7.43
C LEU A 71 11.77 3.55 -6.21
N ALA A 72 11.72 2.87 -5.06
CA ALA A 72 12.39 3.30 -3.84
C ALA A 72 13.92 3.39 -4.00
N LEU A 73 14.55 2.36 -4.59
CA LEU A 73 16.00 2.30 -4.74
C LEU A 73 16.53 3.31 -5.78
N ARG A 74 15.87 3.42 -6.95
CA ARG A 74 16.38 4.24 -8.05
C ARG A 74 16.04 5.72 -7.91
N GLU A 75 14.85 6.03 -7.41
CA GLU A 75 14.32 7.39 -7.41
C GLU A 75 14.07 7.95 -6.00
N GLY A 76 14.23 7.15 -4.94
CA GLY A 76 13.95 7.58 -3.57
C GLY A 76 12.46 7.77 -3.27
N VAL A 77 11.57 7.26 -4.14
CA VAL A 77 10.11 7.42 -3.97
C VAL A 77 9.51 6.22 -3.23
N THR A 78 8.74 6.53 -2.19
CA THR A 78 8.08 5.54 -1.34
C THR A 78 6.59 5.86 -1.13
N CYS A 79 5.84 4.91 -0.57
CA CYS A 79 4.52 5.16 -0.03
C CYS A 79 4.68 5.73 1.39
N LEU A 80 4.25 6.97 1.61
CA LEU A 80 4.48 7.71 2.86
C LEU A 80 3.89 7.00 4.09
N ASN A 81 2.72 6.38 3.92
CA ASN A 81 1.99 5.66 4.97
C ASN A 81 2.25 4.15 4.95
N SER A 82 3.38 3.68 4.39
CA SER A 82 3.63 2.26 4.16
C SER A 82 3.68 1.42 5.45
N PRO A 83 3.00 0.25 5.51
CA PRO A 83 1.98 -0.19 4.55
C PRO A 83 0.70 0.64 4.70
N GLY A 84 0.15 1.12 3.59
CA GLY A 84 -1.15 1.81 3.60
C GLY A 84 -2.29 0.80 3.67
N THR A 85 -3.12 0.88 4.71
CA THR A 85 -4.26 -0.04 4.91
C THR A 85 -5.48 0.38 4.09
N ILE A 86 -6.09 -0.60 3.44
CA ILE A 86 -7.40 -0.53 2.78
C ILE A 86 -8.34 -1.48 3.52
N ASP A 87 -9.31 -0.91 4.22
CA ASP A 87 -10.32 -1.69 4.94
C ASP A 87 -11.29 -2.42 4.02
N SER A 88 -11.82 -3.56 4.47
CA SER A 88 -12.77 -4.37 3.69
C SER A 88 -14.09 -3.67 3.35
N ASP A 89 -14.48 -2.65 4.13
CA ASP A 89 -15.69 -1.85 3.91
C ASP A 89 -15.40 -0.52 3.19
N TYR A 90 -14.14 -0.22 2.85
CA TYR A 90 -13.79 0.95 2.05
C TYR A 90 -14.26 0.79 0.60
N ARG A 91 -14.99 1.79 0.08
CA ARG A 91 -15.48 1.86 -1.31
C ARG A 91 -15.11 3.17 -2.01
N GLY A 92 -14.11 3.87 -1.48
CA GLY A 92 -13.51 5.00 -2.19
C GLY A 92 -12.50 4.55 -3.23
N GLU A 93 -12.00 5.51 -3.99
CA GLU A 93 -10.90 5.26 -4.93
C GLU A 93 -9.65 4.83 -4.17
N LEU A 94 -8.98 3.78 -4.65
CA LEU A 94 -7.64 3.44 -4.23
C LEU A 94 -6.68 4.52 -4.73
N ALA A 95 -6.00 5.17 -3.79
CA ALA A 95 -4.99 6.16 -4.09
C ALA A 95 -3.72 5.88 -3.27
N VAL A 96 -2.58 6.27 -3.83
CA VAL A 96 -1.26 6.03 -3.24
C VAL A 96 -0.68 7.36 -2.78
N ILE A 97 -0.36 7.47 -1.50
CA ILE A 97 0.34 8.64 -0.96
C ILE A 97 1.83 8.45 -1.22
N LEU A 98 2.34 9.01 -2.31
CA LEU A 98 3.76 8.95 -2.65
C LEU A 98 4.51 10.10 -1.99
N ALA A 99 5.72 9.82 -1.52
CA ALA A 99 6.68 10.82 -1.06
C ALA A 99 8.03 10.60 -1.74
N ASN A 100 8.66 11.70 -2.15
CA ASN A 100 10.00 11.68 -2.72
C ASN A 100 11.03 12.00 -1.64
N LEU A 101 11.78 10.98 -1.21
CA LEU A 101 12.88 11.08 -0.25
C LEU A 101 14.25 11.15 -0.95
N GLY A 102 14.27 11.19 -2.28
CA GLY A 102 15.46 11.35 -3.10
C GLY A 102 15.91 12.81 -3.20
N GLN A 103 16.90 13.05 -4.07
CA GLN A 103 17.53 14.36 -4.26
C GLN A 103 17.16 15.04 -5.60
N ARG A 104 16.36 14.37 -6.44
CA ARG A 104 15.93 14.89 -7.74
C ARG A 104 14.42 14.84 -7.86
N THR A 105 13.86 15.72 -8.68
CA THR A 105 12.45 15.66 -9.04
C THR A 105 12.14 14.39 -9.83
N VAL A 106 11.07 13.70 -9.47
CA VAL A 106 10.62 12.46 -10.11
C VAL A 106 9.30 12.73 -10.83
N ALA A 107 9.28 12.50 -12.15
CA ALA A 107 8.08 12.61 -12.96
C ALA A 107 7.42 11.22 -13.07
N ILE A 108 6.18 11.11 -12.59
CA ILE A 108 5.34 9.93 -12.70
C ILE A 108 4.31 10.20 -13.80
N GLN A 109 4.23 9.30 -14.76
CA GLN A 109 3.26 9.36 -15.86
C GLN A 109 2.05 8.48 -15.55
N ARG A 110 0.93 8.81 -16.20
CA ARG A 110 -0.23 7.93 -16.19
C ARG A 110 0.14 6.57 -16.78
N GLY A 111 -0.21 5.49 -16.07
CA GLY A 111 0.12 4.11 -16.42
C GLY A 111 1.37 3.58 -15.73
N ASP A 112 2.21 4.43 -15.12
CA ASP A 112 3.39 3.99 -14.38
C ASP A 112 3.00 3.16 -13.17
N ARG A 113 3.78 2.11 -12.90
CA ARG A 113 3.59 1.24 -11.73
C ARG A 113 4.23 1.87 -10.50
N ILE A 114 3.40 2.36 -9.59
CA ILE A 114 3.83 3.23 -8.48
C ILE A 114 3.88 2.53 -7.12
N ALA A 115 3.05 1.51 -6.92
CA ALA A 115 2.95 0.75 -5.68
C ALA A 115 2.50 -0.69 -5.99
N GLN A 116 2.40 -1.52 -4.97
CA GLN A 116 1.81 -2.85 -5.07
C GLN A 116 0.77 -3.05 -3.97
N LEU A 117 -0.34 -3.69 -4.29
CA LEU A 117 -1.37 -4.09 -3.34
C LEU A 117 -1.12 -5.54 -2.92
N VAL A 118 -0.99 -5.80 -1.62
CA VAL A 118 -0.95 -7.15 -1.05
C VAL A 118 -2.23 -7.38 -0.27
N ILE A 119 -2.90 -8.51 -0.49
CA ILE A 119 -4.11 -8.87 0.27
C ILE A 119 -3.71 -9.77 1.44
N ALA A 120 -4.02 -9.34 2.66
CA ALA A 120 -3.64 -10.03 3.88
C ALA A 120 -4.87 -10.41 4.71
N ARG A 121 -4.82 -11.56 5.38
CA ARG A 121 -5.83 -11.92 6.39
C ARG A 121 -5.64 -11.05 7.62
N VAL A 122 -6.75 -10.66 8.25
CA VAL A 122 -6.75 -9.89 9.50
C VAL A 122 -7.71 -10.50 10.50
N GLU A 123 -7.34 -10.40 11.78
CA GLU A 123 -8.18 -10.80 12.91
C GLU A 123 -8.78 -9.57 13.57
N ARG A 124 -10.00 -9.70 14.09
CA ARG A 124 -10.62 -8.66 14.93
C ARG A 124 -10.26 -8.93 16.39
N ALA A 125 -9.43 -8.06 16.97
CA ALA A 125 -9.08 -8.13 18.38
C ALA A 125 -10.16 -7.45 19.25
N GLU A 126 -10.49 -8.08 20.37
CA GLU A 126 -11.19 -7.45 21.48
C GLU A 126 -10.15 -7.05 22.54
N MET A 127 -10.19 -5.79 22.97
CA MET A 127 -9.29 -5.27 23.99
C MET A 127 -9.95 -5.41 25.37
N LEU A 128 -9.31 -6.17 26.28
CA LEU A 128 -9.77 -6.35 27.66
C LEU A 128 -8.77 -5.68 28.62
N GLU A 129 -9.24 -4.69 29.38
CA GLU A 129 -8.43 -4.01 30.39
C GLU A 129 -8.31 -4.85 31.67
N GLY A 130 -7.12 -4.90 32.26
CA GLY A 130 -6.86 -5.69 33.47
C GLY A 130 -5.74 -5.08 34.33
N ALA A 131 -5.71 -5.45 35.61
CA ALA A 131 -4.75 -4.91 36.57
C ALA A 131 -3.29 -5.38 36.34
N SER A 132 -3.08 -6.46 35.58
CA SER A 132 -1.77 -7.02 35.26
C SER A 132 -1.80 -7.85 33.98
N LEU A 133 -0.66 -8.01 33.30
CA LEU A 133 -0.49 -8.82 32.10
C LEU A 133 0.29 -10.13 32.39
N PRO A 134 0.09 -11.20 31.61
CA PRO A 134 0.89 -12.43 31.73
C PRO A 134 2.39 -12.16 31.52
N PRO A 135 3.29 -12.78 32.30
CA PRO A 135 4.73 -12.58 32.13
C PRO A 135 5.22 -13.19 30.81
N THR A 136 6.22 -12.56 30.20
CA THR A 136 6.92 -13.10 29.02
C THR A 136 8.43 -12.97 29.21
N GLY A 137 9.22 -13.78 28.49
CA GLY A 137 10.69 -13.69 28.52
C GLY A 137 11.26 -12.35 28.06
N ARG A 138 10.49 -11.57 27.29
CA ARG A 138 10.87 -10.22 26.84
C ARG A 138 10.50 -9.12 27.85
N GLY A 139 9.44 -9.32 28.63
CA GLY A 139 8.92 -8.33 29.58
C GLY A 139 8.72 -6.95 28.93
N GLY A 140 9.17 -5.89 29.60
CA GLY A 140 9.12 -4.50 29.10
C GLY A 140 10.24 -4.09 28.13
N GLY A 141 11.06 -5.02 27.62
CA GLY A 141 12.19 -4.70 26.74
C GLY A 141 11.78 -4.26 25.33
N GLY A 142 12.20 -3.06 24.90
CA GLY A 142 11.94 -2.47 23.58
C GLY A 142 13.18 -1.80 22.96
N PHE A 143 13.07 -1.30 21.72
CA PHE A 143 14.09 -0.44 21.08
C PHE A 143 15.54 -0.95 21.08
N GLY A 144 15.78 -2.13 20.50
CA GLY A 144 17.15 -2.67 20.40
C GLY A 144 17.64 -3.40 21.65
N HIS A 145 16.73 -3.90 22.49
CA HIS A 145 17.02 -4.64 23.72
C HIS A 145 17.91 -5.90 23.57
N THR A 146 18.22 -6.33 22.34
CA THR A 146 19.16 -7.42 22.05
C THR A 146 20.56 -6.95 21.67
N GLY A 147 20.82 -5.64 21.66
CA GLY A 147 22.11 -5.06 21.25
C GLY A 147 22.39 -5.17 19.75
N ARG A 148 23.33 -4.35 19.28
CA ARG A 148 24.09 -4.59 18.04
C ARG A 148 25.38 -5.28 18.47
N GLU A 149 25.59 -6.53 18.05
CA GLU A 149 26.97 -6.98 17.82
C GLU A 149 27.49 -6.35 16.52
#